data_AF-A0A7G6A7F1-F1
#
_entry.id   AF-A0A7G6A7F1-F1
#
_cell.length_a   1.000
_cell.length_b   1.000
_cell.length_c   1.000
_cell.angle_alpha   90.00
_cell.angle_beta   90.00
_cell.angle_gamma   90.00
#
_symmetry.space_group_name_H-M   'P 1'
#
loop_
_entity.id
_entity.type
_entity.pdbx_description
1 polymer ?
#
loop_
_entity_poly.entity_id
_entity_poly.type
_entity_poly.pdbx_seq_one_letter_code
_entity_poly.pdbx_strand_id
1 'polypeptide(L)'
;MLPFTASLAYGVRDNSLRVEDGRILLRAARFYQHDRPLADFDLARARVGGYDEIMEAQLGLRRNGIGLPGYAAGRFMGPGKSTIFALLTDRSSVVFLPAKSGPSLLISVEQPQAFLAALRGTHPASAAAVLHP
;
A
#
# COMPACT_ATOMS: atom_id res chain seq x y z
N MET A 1 -19.62 -14.94 -30.91
CA MET A 1 -18.76 -14.21 -29.95
C MET A 1 -19.67 -13.47 -28.98
N LEU A 2 -19.70 -13.87 -27.71
CA LEU A 2 -20.24 -13.10 -26.59
C LEU A 2 -19.13 -12.98 -25.54
N PRO A 3 -19.01 -11.84 -24.84
CA PRO A 3 -17.86 -11.53 -24.00
C PRO A 3 -17.84 -12.37 -22.72
N PHE A 4 -16.62 -12.72 -22.32
CA PHE A 4 -16.29 -13.45 -21.10
C PHE A 4 -16.56 -12.55 -19.89
N THR A 5 -17.74 -12.65 -19.27
CA THR A 5 -17.98 -12.05 -17.95
C THR A 5 -17.39 -12.95 -16.88
N ALA A 6 -16.15 -12.66 -16.48
CA ALA A 6 -15.54 -13.21 -15.28
C ALA A 6 -16.03 -12.41 -14.07
N SER A 7 -17.11 -12.86 -13.45
CA SER A 7 -17.47 -12.40 -12.10
C SER A 7 -16.59 -13.13 -11.09
N LEU A 8 -15.36 -12.64 -10.89
CA LEU A 8 -14.58 -13.05 -9.75
C LEU A 8 -15.03 -12.18 -8.57
N ALA A 9 -15.98 -12.69 -7.80
CA ALA A 9 -16.25 -12.21 -6.44
C ALA A 9 -15.00 -12.51 -5.60
N TYR A 10 -13.95 -11.71 -5.77
CA TYR A 10 -12.67 -11.94 -5.10
C TYR A 10 -12.85 -11.56 -3.63
N GLY A 11 -13.02 -12.57 -2.79
CA GLY A 11 -12.95 -12.40 -1.34
C GLY A 11 -11.52 -12.04 -0.92
N VAL A 12 -11.05 -10.82 -1.20
CA VAL A 12 -9.85 -10.24 -0.58
C VAL A 12 -10.26 -9.49 0.69
N ARG A 13 -10.96 -10.18 1.61
CA ARG A 13 -11.54 -9.52 2.80
C ARG A 13 -10.60 -9.40 4.00
N ASP A 14 -9.35 -9.85 3.88
CA ASP A 14 -8.39 -9.86 4.99
C ASP A 14 -7.14 -9.03 4.64
N ASN A 15 -7.42 -7.80 4.20
CA ASN A 15 -6.44 -6.74 4.15
C ASN A 15 -6.55 -5.95 5.45
N SER A 16 -5.45 -5.74 6.16
CA SER A 16 -5.45 -4.89 7.35
C SER A 16 -4.21 -4.01 7.40
N LEU A 17 -4.40 -2.75 7.76
CA LEU A 17 -3.34 -1.79 7.99
C LEU A 17 -3.52 -1.21 9.38
N ARG A 18 -2.57 -1.52 10.26
CA ARG A 18 -2.55 -1.02 11.63
C ARG A 18 -1.25 -0.27 11.89
N VAL A 19 -1.36 0.80 12.65
CA VAL A 19 -0.20 1.53 13.17
C VAL A 19 -0.19 1.34 14.68
N GLU A 20 0.71 0.52 15.18
CA GLU A 20 0.81 0.15 16.61
C GLU A 20 2.25 0.34 17.07
N ASP A 21 2.46 0.93 18.24
CA ASP A 21 3.79 1.15 18.85
C ASP A 21 4.81 1.82 17.91
N GLY A 22 4.35 2.73 17.05
CA GLY A 22 5.19 3.38 16.05
C GLY A 22 5.66 2.45 14.92
N ARG A 23 4.93 1.36 14.66
CA ARG A 23 5.18 0.40 13.58
C ARG A 23 3.97 0.31 12.65
N ILE A 24 4.23 0.12 11.38
CA ILE A 24 3.22 -0.20 10.37
C ILE A 24 3.11 -1.72 10.28
N LEU A 25 1.93 -2.25 10.55
CA LEU A 25 1.53 -3.64 10.36
C LEU A 25 0.54 -3.70 9.20
N LEU A 26 1.04 -4.03 8.02
CA LEU A 26 0.23 -4.23 6.82
C LEU A 26 0.12 -5.74 6.53
N ARG A 27 -1.10 -6.23 6.39
CA ARG A 27 -1.42 -7.57 5.89
C ARG A 27 -2.22 -7.43 4.61
N ALA A 28 -1.83 -8.18 3.60
CA ALA A 28 -2.43 -8.19 2.28
C ALA A 28 -2.69 -9.64 1.86
N ALA A 29 -3.91 -9.91 1.39
CA ALA A 29 -4.33 -11.22 0.88
C ALA A 29 -4.05 -12.41 1.83
N ARG A 30 -4.04 -12.23 3.16
CA ARG A 30 -3.57 -13.21 4.19
C ARG A 30 -2.11 -13.69 4.10
N PHE A 31 -1.48 -13.65 2.93
CA PHE A 31 -0.17 -14.26 2.70
C PHE A 31 0.98 -13.26 2.78
N TYR A 32 0.70 -11.97 2.58
CA TYR A 32 1.73 -10.94 2.56
C TYR A 32 1.63 -10.08 3.80
N GLN A 33 2.67 -10.13 4.62
CA GLN A 33 2.81 -9.27 5.79
C GLN A 33 3.99 -8.34 5.60
N HIS A 34 3.81 -7.09 6.03
CA HIS A 34 4.83 -6.08 6.12
C HIS A 34 4.75 -5.43 7.50
N ASP A 35 5.77 -5.65 8.32
CA ASP A 35 5.91 -5.11 9.67
C ASP A 35 7.22 -4.32 9.74
N ARG A 36 7.12 -2.99 9.86
CA ARG A 36 8.28 -2.11 9.93
C ARG A 36 8.03 -0.91 10.84
N PRO A 37 9.04 -0.42 11.57
CA PRO A 37 8.98 0.87 12.26
C PRO A 37 8.58 2.00 11.32
N LEU A 38 7.70 2.89 11.77
CA LEU A 38 7.32 4.10 11.06
C LEU A 38 8.54 5.01 10.82
N ALA A 39 9.54 4.95 11.70
CA ALA A 39 10.80 5.67 11.58
C ALA A 39 11.62 5.29 10.34
N ASP A 40 11.45 4.06 9.82
CA ASP A 40 12.10 3.59 8.59
C ASP A 40 11.51 4.26 7.34
N PHE A 41 10.39 4.97 7.47
CA PHE A 41 9.76 5.72 6.38
C PHE A 41 10.05 7.21 6.49
N ASP A 42 10.08 7.86 5.33
CA ASP A 42 10.16 9.31 5.22
C ASP A 42 8.75 9.89 5.07
N LEU A 43 8.13 10.21 6.20
CA LEU A 43 6.80 10.83 6.26
C LEU A 43 6.78 12.26 5.70
N ALA A 44 7.93 12.93 5.63
CA ALA A 44 8.03 14.26 5.03
C ALA A 44 7.92 14.17 3.50
N ARG A 45 8.52 13.13 2.91
CA ARG A 45 8.44 12.82 1.47
C ARG A 45 7.24 11.97 1.07
N ALA A 46 6.42 11.53 2.01
CA ALA A 46 5.20 10.77 1.73
C ALA A 46 4.25 11.54 0.80
N ARG A 47 3.66 10.81 -0.15
CA ARG A 47 2.75 11.37 -1.16
C ARG A 47 1.41 10.66 -1.14
N VAL A 48 0.40 11.38 -1.58
CA VAL A 48 -0.99 10.94 -1.69
C VAL A 48 -1.56 11.46 -3.00
N GLY A 49 -2.45 10.70 -3.62
CA GLY A 49 -3.06 11.06 -4.90
C GLY A 49 -3.41 9.83 -5.72
N GLY A 50 -3.51 10.00 -7.02
CA GLY A 50 -3.67 8.90 -7.97
C GLY A 50 -2.36 8.12 -8.13
N TYR A 51 -2.46 6.80 -8.30
CA TYR A 51 -1.30 5.93 -8.53
C TYR A 51 -0.47 6.41 -9.74
N ASP A 52 -1.15 6.82 -10.81
CA ASP A 52 -0.52 7.27 -12.05
C ASP A 52 0.18 8.64 -11.90
N GLU A 53 -0.13 9.41 -10.87
CA GLU A 53 0.48 10.71 -10.58
C GLU A 53 1.80 10.57 -9.81
N ILE A 54 1.98 9.45 -9.10
CA ILE A 54 3.15 9.21 -8.25
C ILE A 54 4.14 8.32 -9.01
N MET A 55 5.05 8.95 -9.76
CA MET A 55 6.06 8.22 -10.52
C MET A 55 6.93 7.28 -9.67
N GLU A 56 7.23 7.68 -8.43
CA GLU A 56 8.04 6.89 -7.47
C GLU A 56 7.32 5.62 -6.99
N ALA A 57 6.00 5.57 -7.10
CA ALA A 57 5.17 4.45 -6.68
C ALA A 57 4.98 3.39 -7.78
N GLN A 58 5.51 3.61 -8.99
CA GLN A 58 5.25 2.75 -10.13
C GLN A 58 5.80 1.34 -9.92
N LEU A 59 4.89 0.37 -9.96
CA LEU A 59 5.18 -1.05 -9.82
C LEU A 59 5.69 -1.61 -11.16
N GLY A 60 6.95 -2.01 -11.17
CA GLY A 60 7.57 -2.78 -12.25
C GLY A 60 7.43 -4.28 -12.03
N LEU A 61 8.51 -5.02 -12.27
CA LEU A 61 8.52 -6.48 -12.18
C LEU A 61 8.11 -6.97 -10.78
N ARG A 62 7.16 -7.91 -10.77
CA ARG A 62 6.70 -8.60 -9.57
C ARG A 62 7.78 -9.55 -9.06
N ARG A 63 8.30 -9.31 -7.85
CA ARG A 63 9.27 -10.21 -7.20
C ARG A 63 8.60 -11.31 -6.41
N ASN A 64 7.57 -10.96 -5.65
CA ASN A 64 6.75 -11.92 -4.91
C ASN A 64 5.42 -11.27 -4.56
N GLY A 65 4.37 -11.57 -5.32
CA GLY A 65 3.08 -10.92 -5.14
C GLY A 65 1.98 -11.48 -6.03
N ILE A 66 0.79 -10.92 -5.84
CA ILE A 66 -0.38 -11.07 -6.71
C ILE A 66 -0.51 -9.78 -7.52
N GLY A 67 -0.68 -9.90 -8.84
CA GLY A 67 -0.93 -8.77 -9.73
C GLY A 67 -2.09 -9.12 -10.65
N LEU A 68 -3.20 -8.42 -10.47
CA LEU A 68 -4.43 -8.52 -11.25
C LEU A 68 -4.79 -7.11 -11.77
N PRO A 69 -5.64 -6.99 -12.80
CA PRO A 69 -6.14 -5.69 -13.23
C PRO A 69 -6.81 -4.95 -12.04
N GLY A 70 -6.25 -3.80 -11.65
CA GLY A 70 -6.75 -3.01 -10.52
C GLY A 70 -6.32 -3.49 -9.13
N TYR A 71 -5.66 -4.64 -8.99
CA TYR A 71 -5.24 -5.18 -7.70
C TYR A 71 -3.78 -5.65 -7.69
N ALA A 72 -2.97 -5.16 -6.76
CA ALA A 72 -1.60 -5.63 -6.55
C ALA A 72 -1.27 -5.79 -5.07
N ALA A 73 -0.81 -6.97 -4.67
CA ALA A 73 -0.43 -7.27 -3.30
C ALA A 73 0.95 -7.96 -3.25
N GLY A 74 1.85 -7.49 -2.40
CA GLY A 74 3.17 -8.08 -2.20
C GLY A 74 4.33 -7.20 -2.67
N ARG A 75 5.44 -7.82 -3.06
CA ARG A 75 6.73 -7.16 -3.35
C ARG A 75 6.94 -7.01 -4.85
N PHE A 76 7.20 -5.77 -5.25
CA PHE A 76 7.45 -5.36 -6.63
C PHE A 76 8.77 -4.57 -6.70
N MET A 77 9.35 -4.52 -7.88
CA MET A 77 10.41 -3.57 -8.19
C MET A 77 9.82 -2.19 -8.43
N GLY A 78 10.40 -1.17 -7.80
CA GLY A 78 10.09 0.23 -8.08
C GLY A 78 11.14 0.88 -8.99
N PRO A 79 10.97 2.16 -9.31
CA PRO A 79 11.96 2.94 -10.07
C PRO A 79 13.33 2.93 -9.38
N GLY A 80 14.41 3.01 -10.16
CA GLY A 80 15.77 3.08 -9.62
C GLY A 80 16.21 1.83 -8.84
N LYS A 81 15.67 0.65 -9.17
CA LYS A 81 15.94 -0.63 -8.47
C LYS A 81 15.48 -0.64 -7.00
N SER A 82 14.62 0.29 -6.61
CA SER A 82 13.96 0.24 -5.31
C SER A 82 13.03 -0.97 -5.21
N THR A 83 12.65 -1.34 -3.99
CA THR A 83 11.62 -2.35 -3.74
C THR A 83 10.40 -1.66 -3.18
N ILE A 84 9.22 -2.04 -3.64
CA ILE A 84 7.94 -1.53 -3.15
C ILE A 84 7.14 -2.71 -2.62
N PHE A 85 6.65 -2.60 -1.40
CA PHE A 85 5.59 -3.45 -0.89
C PHE A 85 4.26 -2.77 -1.18
N ALA A 86 3.47 -3.35 -2.07
CA ALA A 86 2.20 -2.81 -2.53
C ALA A 86 1.04 -3.56 -1.89
N LEU A 87 0.02 -2.81 -1.48
CA LEU A 87 -1.36 -3.23 -1.39
C LEU A 87 -2.21 -2.19 -2.14
N LEU A 88 -2.31 -2.39 -3.44
CA LEU A 88 -3.10 -1.58 -4.34
C LEU A 88 -4.43 -2.29 -4.57
N THR A 89 -5.53 -1.69 -4.14
CA THR A 89 -6.91 -2.16 -4.41
C THR A 89 -7.70 -1.14 -5.22
N ASP A 90 -7.35 0.14 -5.09
CA ASP A 90 -7.86 1.25 -5.88
C ASP A 90 -6.69 2.16 -6.31
N ARG A 91 -6.65 2.51 -7.60
CA ARG A 91 -5.62 3.39 -8.19
C ARG A 91 -5.92 4.88 -8.01
N SER A 92 -7.15 5.24 -7.69
CA SER A 92 -7.58 6.64 -7.56
C SER A 92 -7.08 7.28 -6.25
N SER A 93 -7.00 6.48 -5.19
CA SER A 93 -6.75 6.94 -3.82
C SER A 93 -5.64 6.10 -3.20
N VAL A 94 -4.40 6.53 -3.40
CA VAL A 94 -3.22 5.84 -2.86
C VAL A 94 -2.39 6.74 -1.95
N VAL A 95 -1.66 6.08 -1.05
CA VAL A 95 -0.60 6.66 -0.23
C VAL A 95 0.69 5.93 -0.56
N PHE A 96 1.71 6.70 -0.91
CA PHE A 96 3.07 6.21 -1.10
C PHE A 96 3.96 6.70 0.05
N LEU A 97 4.56 5.76 0.77
CA LEU A 97 5.52 6.02 1.85
C LEU A 97 6.91 5.59 1.38
N PRO A 98 7.78 6.54 1.00
CA PRO A 98 9.17 6.24 0.71
C PRO A 98 9.86 5.67 1.95
N ALA A 99 10.58 4.56 1.79
CA ALA A 99 11.44 4.05 2.85
C ALA A 99 12.81 4.74 2.84
N LYS A 100 13.32 5.10 4.01
CA LYS A 100 14.73 5.44 4.24
C LYS A 100 15.62 4.21 4.15
N SER A 101 15.08 3.05 4.54
CA SER A 101 15.77 1.76 4.46
C SER A 101 14.79 0.61 4.21
N GLY A 102 15.09 -0.23 3.23
CA GLY A 102 14.26 -1.36 2.84
C GLY A 102 13.19 -0.99 1.80
N PRO A 103 12.07 -1.75 1.73
CA PRO A 103 11.06 -1.51 0.73
C PRO A 103 10.12 -0.35 1.11
N SER A 104 9.86 0.55 0.16
CA SER A 104 8.82 1.58 0.28
C SER A 104 7.43 0.95 0.33
N LEU A 105 6.46 1.66 0.90
CA LEU A 105 5.07 1.21 0.99
C LEU A 105 4.22 1.91 -0.06
N LEU A 106 3.36 1.16 -0.74
CA LEU A 106 2.27 1.69 -1.55
C LEU A 106 0.97 1.06 -1.09
N ILE A 107 -0.01 1.86 -0.68
CA ILE A 107 -1.28 1.36 -0.15
C ILE A 107 -2.45 2.17 -0.71
N SER A 108 -3.55 1.49 -1.02
CA SER A 108 -4.84 2.13 -1.28
C SER A 108 -5.61 2.27 0.03
N VAL A 109 -6.10 3.48 0.32
CA VAL A 109 -6.88 3.79 1.53
C VAL A 109 -8.01 4.75 1.15
N GLU A 110 -9.14 4.65 1.85
CA GLU A 110 -10.34 5.44 1.54
C GLU A 110 -10.13 6.94 1.72
N GLN A 111 -9.32 7.32 2.71
CA GLN A 111 -9.02 8.72 3.03
C GLN A 111 -7.51 8.93 3.08
N PRO A 112 -6.81 9.02 1.94
CA PRO A 112 -5.35 9.05 1.90
C PRO A 112 -4.76 10.27 2.61
N GLN A 113 -5.43 11.42 2.48
CA GLN A 113 -5.04 12.66 3.16
C GLN A 113 -5.18 12.55 4.68
N ALA A 114 -6.34 12.09 5.17
CA ALA A 114 -6.59 11.92 6.60
C ALA A 114 -5.65 10.86 7.20
N PHE A 115 -5.39 9.78 6.48
CA PHE A 115 -4.45 8.75 6.89
C PHE A 115 -3.02 9.29 7.03
N LEU A 116 -2.52 10.02 6.03
CA LEU A 116 -1.17 10.58 6.11
C LEU A 116 -1.07 11.68 7.18
N ALA A 117 -2.10 12.49 7.34
CA ALA A 117 -2.19 13.45 8.43
C ALA A 117 -2.17 12.75 9.80
N ALA A 118 -2.91 11.64 9.95
CA ALA A 118 -2.86 10.81 11.14
C ALA A 118 -1.46 10.25 11.37
N LEU A 119 -0.77 9.70 10.36
CA LEU A 119 0.61 9.22 10.51
C LEU A 119 1.58 10.32 10.98
N ARG A 120 1.39 11.56 10.53
CA ARG A 120 2.22 12.70 10.92
C ARG A 120 1.86 13.25 12.29
N GLY A 121 0.58 13.21 12.66
CA GLY A 121 0.05 13.68 13.94
C GLY A 121 0.09 12.63 15.06
N THR A 122 0.23 11.35 14.71
CA THR A 122 0.34 10.24 15.67
C THR A 122 1.71 10.29 16.33
N HIS A 123 1.76 10.96 17.47
CA HIS A 123 2.58 10.51 18.60
C HIS A 123 2.13 9.07 18.93
N PRO A 124 3.03 8.11 19.25
CA PRO A 124 2.75 6.67 19.24
C PRO A 124 1.55 6.27 20.12
N ALA A 125 0.35 6.27 19.53
CA ALA A 125 -0.88 5.76 20.11
C ALA A 125 -1.91 5.52 18.99
N SER A 126 -1.81 4.33 18.39
CA SER A 126 -2.82 3.59 17.62
C SER A 126 -3.67 4.37 16.58
N ALA A 127 -3.28 4.28 15.31
CA ALA A 127 -4.12 4.67 14.17
C ALA A 127 -4.43 3.43 13.30
N ALA A 128 -5.71 3.08 13.18
CA ALA A 128 -6.19 2.04 12.28
C ALA A 128 -6.80 2.69 11.03
N ALA A 129 -6.38 2.25 9.84
CA ALA A 129 -6.87 2.79 8.57
C ALA A 129 -7.84 1.82 7.90
N VAL A 130 -8.96 2.36 7.39
CA VAL A 130 -9.92 1.58 6.61
C VAL A 130 -9.37 1.44 5.18
N LEU A 131 -9.20 0.20 4.74
CA LEU A 131 -8.73 -0.16 3.41
C LEU A 131 -9.93 -0.38 2.47
N HIS A 132 -9.76 -0.07 1.19
CA HIS A 132 -10.79 -0.36 0.20
C HIS A 132 -11.00 -1.89 0.05
N PRO A 133 -12.26 -2.35 -0.06
CA PRO A 133 -12.61 -3.76 -0.28
C PRO A 133 -12.19 -4.29 -1.66
#